data_AF-A0A4P8WME0-F1
#
_entry.id   AF-A0A4P8WME0-F1
#
_cell.length_a   1.000
_cell.length_b   1.000
_cell.length_c   1.000
_cell.angle_alpha   90.00
_cell.angle_beta   90.00
_cell.angle_gamma   90.00
#
_symmetry.space_group_name_H-M   'P 1'
#
loop_
_entity.id
_entity.type
_entity.pdbx_description
1 polymer ?
#
loop_
_entity_poly.entity_id
_entity_poly.type
_entity_poly.pdbx_seq_one_letter_code
_entity_poly.pdbx_strand_id
1 'polypeptide(L)' 'MLTDRQEDLLVAVALSEFSVYYEDANPELAERTCQLAADRLVDHDVELLEAVDALEIGR' A
#
# COMPACT_ATOMS: atom_id res chain seq x y z
N MET A 1 1.22 18.22 -7.63
CA MET A 1 2.41 17.35 -7.72
C MET A 1 2.49 16.63 -6.40
N LEU A 2 2.56 15.30 -6.39
CA LEU A 2 2.70 14.55 -5.14
C LEU A 2 4.11 14.76 -4.60
N THR A 3 4.24 14.69 -3.29
CA THR A 3 5.55 14.55 -2.63
C THR A 3 6.03 13.11 -2.75
N ASP A 4 7.34 12.87 -2.70
CA ASP A 4 7.91 11.50 -2.71
C ASP A 4 7.24 10.59 -1.66
N ARG A 5 6.97 11.15 -0.47
CA ARG A 5 6.22 10.47 0.59
C ARG A 5 4.80 10.08 0.14
N GLN A 6 4.06 11.00 -0.49
CA GLN A 6 2.71 10.68 -0.97
C GLN A 6 2.72 9.66 -2.12
N GLU A 7 3.74 9.65 -2.97
CA GLU A 7 3.88 8.64 -4.01
C GLU A 7 4.12 7.26 -3.41
N ASP A 8 5.02 7.15 -2.41
CA ASP A 8 5.29 5.90 -1.71
C ASP A 8 4.05 5.36 -0.98
N LEU A 9 3.31 6.23 -0.29
CA LEU A 9 2.08 5.84 0.38
C LEU A 9 1.02 5.38 -0.62
N LEU A 10 0.89 6.04 -1.78
CA LEU A 10 -0.04 5.64 -2.83
C LEU A 10 0.32 4.26 -3.39
N VAL A 11 1.61 3.99 -3.60
CA VAL A 11 2.08 2.68 -4.02
C VAL A 11 1.79 1.64 -2.95
N ALA A 12 2.05 1.92 -1.67
CA ALA A 12 1.76 1.01 -0.58
C ALA A 12 0.27 0.63 -0.52
N VAL A 13 -0.63 1.62 -0.61
CA VAL A 13 -2.09 1.40 -0.64
C VAL A 13 -2.49 0.54 -1.84
N ALA A 14 -2.00 0.86 -3.03
CA ALA A 14 -2.31 0.12 -4.25
C ALA A 14 -1.82 -1.34 -4.18
N LEU A 15 -0.63 -1.57 -3.62
CA LEU A 15 -0.10 -2.92 -3.41
C LEU A 15 -0.94 -3.68 -2.36
N SER A 16 -1.35 -3.05 -1.26
CA SER A 16 -2.24 -3.69 -0.28
C SER A 16 -3.57 -4.12 -0.92
N GLU A 17 -4.21 -3.27 -1.71
CA GLU A 17 -5.45 -3.62 -2.43
C GLU A 17 -5.20 -4.74 -3.45
N PHE A 18 -4.11 -4.64 -4.21
CA PHE A 18 -3.72 -5.65 -5.19
C PHE A 18 -3.50 -7.02 -4.55
N SER A 19 -2.89 -7.06 -3.37
CA SER A 19 -2.63 -8.33 -2.66
C SER A 19 -3.94 -9.06 -2.32
N VAL A 20 -4.95 -8.33 -1.84
CA VAL A 20 -6.29 -8.88 -1.56
C VAL A 20 -6.95 -9.36 -2.84
N TYR A 21 -6.86 -8.58 -3.92
CA TYR A 21 -7.47 -8.96 -5.20
C TYR A 21 -6.90 -10.25 -5.78
N TYR A 22 -5.59 -10.49 -5.60
CA TYR A 22 -4.90 -11.66 -6.16
C TYR A 22 -4.73 -12.83 -5.19
N GLU A 23 -5.25 -12.75 -3.97
CA GLU A 23 -5.05 -13.77 -2.92
C GLU A 23 -5.43 -15.18 -3.41
N ASP A 24 -6.57 -15.33 -4.08
CA ASP A 24 -7.02 -16.61 -4.60
C ASP A 24 -6.38 -16.99 -5.95
N ALA A 25 -6.17 -16.00 -6.82
CA ALA A 25 -5.71 -16.23 -8.20
C ALA A 25 -4.21 -16.52 -8.28
N ASN A 26 -3.41 -15.89 -7.40
CA ASN A 26 -1.98 -16.09 -7.29
C ASN A 26 -1.49 -15.73 -5.86
N PRO A 27 -1.57 -16.69 -4.92
CA PRO A 27 -1.20 -16.46 -3.52
C PRO A 27 0.25 -16.01 -3.33
N GLU A 28 1.18 -16.52 -4.14
CA GLU A 28 2.61 -16.14 -4.05
C GLU A 28 2.82 -14.68 -4.46
N LEU A 29 2.10 -14.21 -5.48
CA LEU A 29 2.13 -12.82 -5.88
C LEU A 29 1.46 -11.93 -4.82
N ALA A 30 0.30 -12.35 -4.29
CA ALA A 30 -0.38 -11.63 -3.23
C ALA A 30 0.50 -11.44 -2.00
N GLU A 31 1.16 -12.50 -1.54
CA GLU A 31 2.08 -12.45 -0.39
C GLU A 31 3.24 -11.47 -0.64
N ARG A 32 3.91 -11.57 -1.80
CA ARG A 32 5.02 -10.67 -2.14
C ARG A 32 4.58 -9.21 -2.22
N THR A 33 3.42 -8.97 -2.80
CA THR A 33 2.86 -7.62 -2.91
C THR A 33 2.49 -7.07 -1.54
N CYS A 34 1.93 -7.90 -0.65
CA CYS A 34 1.61 -7.50 0.73
C CYS A 34 2.87 -7.14 1.53
N GLN A 35 3.93 -7.95 1.43
CA GLN A 35 5.23 -7.65 2.05
C GLN A 35 5.81 -6.34 1.52
N LEU A 36 5.77 -6.14 0.20
CA LEU A 36 6.29 -4.94 -0.44
C LEU A 36 5.49 -3.66 -0.09
N ALA A 37 4.19 -3.81 0.20
CA ALA A 37 3.36 -2.73 0.75
C ALA A 37 3.76 -2.43 2.20
N ALA A 38 3.92 -3.47 3.02
CA ALA A 38 4.31 -3.34 4.42
C ALA A 38 5.68 -2.66 4.59
N ASP A 39 6.67 -3.03 3.77
CA ASP A 39 8.00 -2.40 3.80
C ASP A 39 7.92 -0.89 3.58
N ARG A 40 7.10 -0.44 2.62
CA ARG A 40 6.88 1.00 2.36
C ARG A 40 6.15 1.71 3.49
N LEU A 41 5.18 1.05 4.13
CA LEU A 41 4.47 1.63 5.28
C LEU A 41 5.40 1.81 6.48
N VAL A 42 6.27 0.83 6.74
CA VAL A 42 7.29 0.87 7.80
C VAL A 42 8.30 1.98 7.56
N ASP A 43 8.75 2.17 6.32
CA ASP A 43 9.69 3.26 5.97
C ASP A 43 9.16 4.66 6.32
N HIS A 44 7.83 4.82 6.33
CA HIS A 44 7.15 6.09 6.66
C HIS A 44 6.52 6.12 8.05
N ASP A 45 6.71 5.06 8.86
CA ASP A 45 6.14 4.87 10.20
C ASP A 45 4.63 5.15 10.25
N VAL A 46 3.89 4.55 9.32
CA VAL A 46 2.43 4.68 9.24
C VAL A 46 1.74 3.35 9.03
N GLU A 47 0.51 3.23 9.52
CA GLU A 47 -0.37 2.11 9.19
C GLU A 47 -1.11 2.35 7.85
N LEU A 48 -1.67 1.29 7.26
CA LEU A 48 -2.38 1.38 5.99
C LEU A 48 -3.56 2.38 6.03
N LEU A 49 -4.30 2.42 7.14
CA LEU A 49 -5.42 3.35 7.30
C LEU A 49 -4.94 4.79 7.41
N GLU A 50 -3.84 5.03 8.13
CA GLU A 50 -3.21 6.34 8.22
C GLU A 50 -2.66 6.81 6.87
N ALA A 51 -2.14 5.89 6.06
CA ALA A 51 -1.70 6.16 4.69
C ALA A 51 -2.87 6.59 3.79
N VAL A 52 -4.02 5.92 3.88
CA VAL A 52 -5.25 6.32 3.15
C VAL A 52 -5.71 7.72 3.56
N ASP A 53 -5.73 8.00 4.86
CA ASP A 53 -6.09 9.32 5.40
C ASP A 53 -5.10 10.41 4.95
N ALA A 54 -3.80 10.12 4.98
CA ALA A 54 -2.74 11.04 4.56
C ALA A 54 -2.77 11.38 3.06
N LEU A 55 -3.37 10.50 2.24
CA LEU A 55 -3.56 10.71 0.81
C LEU A 55 -4.88 11.42 0.49
N GLU A 56 -5.73 11.67 1.48
CA GLU A 56 -7.08 12.24 1.32
C GLU A 56 -7.94 11.45 0.30
N ILE A 57 -7.67 10.16 0.13
CA ILE A 57 -8.39 9.30 -0.83
C ILE A 57 -9.79 9.04 -0.30
N GLY A 58 -10.81 9.37 -1.10
CA GLY A 58 -12.21 9.11 -0.78
C GLY A 58 -12.95 10.23 -0.05
N ARG A 59 -12.43 11.46 -0.09
CA ARG A 59 -13.13 12.67 0.41
C ARG A 59 -13.92 13.40 -0.68
#